data_AF-A0A3N5FK80-F1
#
_entry.id   AF-A0A3N5FK80-F1
#
_cell.length_a   1.000
_cell.length_b   1.000
_cell.length_c   1.000
_cell.angle_alpha   90.00
_cell.angle_beta   90.00
_cell.angle_gamma   90.00
#
_symmetry.space_group_name_H-M   'P 1'
#
loop_
_entity.id
_entity.type
_entity.pdbx_description
1 polymer ?
#
loop_
_entity_poly.entity_id
_entity_poly.type
_entity_poly.pdbx_seq_one_letter_code
_entity_poly.pdbx_strand_id
1 'polypeptide(L)' 'MVCYCFEYTRKDIEKDYRDNRRSLILEKIANEKKTGGCNCAVKNPKGL' A
#
# COMPACT_ATOMS: atom_id res chain seq x y z
N MET A 1 3.49 -7.78 6.03
CA MET A 1 3.59 -6.42 5.44
C MET A 1 3.12 -6.46 3.99
N VAL A 2 2.34 -5.47 3.53
CA VAL A 2 1.95 -5.29 2.12
C VAL A 2 2.66 -4.08 1.52
N CYS A 3 2.74 -2.96 2.25
CA CYS A 3 3.51 -1.79 1.82
C CYS A 3 4.44 -1.33 2.95
N TYR A 4 5.75 -1.34 2.70
CA TYR A 4 6.73 -0.84 3.68
C TYR A 4 6.82 0.68 3.73
N CYS A 5 6.38 1.39 2.68
CA CYS A 5 6.40 2.85 2.66
C CYS A 5 5.36 3.46 3.61
N PHE A 6 4.21 2.81 3.74
CA PHE A 6 3.04 3.29 4.49
C PHE A 6 2.60 2.33 5.59
N GLU A 7 3.40 1.29 5.86
CA GLU A 7 3.21 0.29 6.92
C GLU A 7 1.88 -0.49 6.86
N TYR A 8 1.24 -0.55 5.70
CA TYR A 8 0.00 -1.29 5.53
C TYR A 8 0.23 -2.81 5.57
N THR A 9 -0.60 -3.49 6.35
CA THR A 9 -0.68 -4.94 6.45
C THR A 9 -1.86 -5.49 5.64
N ARG A 10 -1.94 -6.83 5.53
CA ARG A 10 -3.11 -7.49 4.92
C ARG A 10 -4.38 -7.21 5.72
N LYS A 11 -4.29 -7.17 7.05
CA LYS A 11 -5.43 -6.90 7.94
C LYS A 11 -5.99 -5.49 7.71
N ASP A 12 -5.12 -4.51 7.47
CA ASP A 12 -5.56 -3.13 7.19
C ASP A 12 -6.36 -3.07 5.88
N ILE A 13 -5.86 -3.75 4.83
CA ILE A 13 -6.55 -3.83 3.53
C ILE A 13 -7.88 -4.58 3.64
N GLU A 14 -7.91 -5.69 4.38
CA GLU A 14 -9.15 -6.44 4.62
C GLU A 14 -10.18 -5.61 5.38
N LYS A 15 -9.76 -4.88 6.42
CA LYS A 15 -10.63 -3.98 7.17
C LYS A 15 -11.14 -2.85 6.28
N ASP A 16 -10.25 -2.18 5.57
CA ASP A 16 -10.56 -1.10 4.63
C ASP A 16 -11.57 -1.55 3.55
N TYR A 17 -11.39 -2.74 2.99
CA TYR A 17 -12.34 -3.29 2.02
C TYR A 17 -13.72 -3.57 2.62
N ARG A 18 -13.78 -4.11 3.85
CA ARG A 18 -15.04 -4.36 4.55
C ARG A 18 -15.79 -3.05 4.84
N ASP A 19 -15.06 -2.01 5.23
CA ASP A 19 -15.62 -0.71 5.60
C ASP A 19 -16.08 0.09 4.36
N ASN A 20 -15.31 0.04 3.27
CA ASN A 20 -15.52 0.91 2.09
C ASN A 20 -16.09 0.19 0.86
N ARG A 21 -16.26 -1.14 0.90
CA ARG A 21 -16.67 -2.02 -0.23
C ARG A 21 -15.70 -2.04 -1.42
N ARG A 22 -14.59 -1.32 -1.30
CA ARG A 22 -13.40 -1.29 -2.17
C ARG A 22 -12.20 -0.94 -1.28
N SER A 23 -10.98 -1.23 -1.72
CA SER A 23 -9.81 -0.88 -0.90
C SER A 23 -9.19 0.46 -1.32
N LEU A 24 -9.45 1.49 -0.53
CA LEU A 24 -8.81 2.80 -0.65
C LEU A 24 -7.31 2.72 -0.38
N ILE A 25 -6.89 1.79 0.48
CA ILE A 25 -5.47 1.54 0.76
C ILE A 25 -4.76 1.04 -0.51
N LEU A 26 -5.33 0.07 -1.21
CA LEU A 26 -4.74 -0.44 -2.45
C LEU A 26 -4.69 0.63 -3.54
N GLU A 27 -5.74 1.44 -3.67
CA GLU A 27 -5.78 2.56 -4.62
C GLU A 27 -4.69 3.60 -4.32
N LYS A 28 -4.52 3.96 -3.05
CA LYS A 28 -3.45 4.86 -2.62
C LYS A 28 -2.07 4.29 -2.97
N ILE A 29 -1.80 3.03 -2.61
CA ILE A 29 -0.51 2.39 -2.93
C ILE A 29 -0.25 2.42 -4.45
N ALA A 30 -1.26 2.07 -5.26
CA ALA A 30 -1.13 2.08 -6.71
C ALA A 30 -0.84 3.48 -7.27
N ASN A 31 -1.54 4.51 -6.77
CA ASN A 31 -1.34 5.89 -7.18
C ASN A 31 0.07 6.38 -6.82
N GLU A 32 0.50 6.20 -5.57
CA GLU A 32 1.84 6.63 -5.11
C GLU A 32 2.97 5.91 -5.84
N LYS A 33 2.79 4.63 -6.21
CA LYS A 33 3.75 3.92 -7.07
C LYS A 33 3.82 4.53 -8.47
N LYS A 34 2.67 4.92 -9.04
CA LYS A 34 2.59 5.51 -10.38
C LYS A 34 3.16 6.92 -10.44
N THR A 35 2.94 7.73 -9.41
CA THR A 35 3.37 9.13 -9.34
C THR A 35 4.76 9.32 -8.75
N GLY A 36 5.40 8.24 -8.28
CA GLY A 36 6.71 8.30 -7.63
C GLY A 36 6.67 8.83 -6.19
N GLY A 37 5.49 8.88 -5.57
CA GLY A 37 5.31 9.37 -4.19
C GLY A 37 5.68 8.36 -3.09
N CYS A 38 6.24 7.20 -3.45
CA CYS A 38 6.75 6.24 -2.49
C CYS A 38 8.20 5.84 -2.79
N ASN A 39 8.98 5.58 -1.73
CA ASN A 39 10.38 5.16 -1.83
C ASN A 39 10.50 3.63 -1.74
N CYS A 40 9.73 2.89 -2.56
CA CYS A 40 9.69 1.43 -2.48
C CYS A 40 11.04 0.78 -2.82
N ALA A 41 11.82 1.36 -3.74
CA ALA A 41 13.15 0.88 -4.10
C ALA A 41 14.11 0.79 -2.91
N VAL A 42 13.98 1.66 -1.91
CA VAL A 42 14.82 1.67 -0.70
C VAL A 42 14.14 0.97 0.48
N LYS A 43 12.84 1.23 0.69
CA LYS A 43 12.13 0.75 1.89
C LYS A 43 11.64 -0.70 1.78
N ASN A 44 11.40 -1.21 0.57
CA ASN A 44 10.99 -2.60 0.39
C ASN A 44 12.24 -3.49 0.48
N PRO A 45 12.31 -4.48 1.38
CA PRO A 45 13.46 -5.39 1.48
C PRO A 45 13.76 -6.17 0.19
N LYS A 46 12.80 -6.21 -0.75
CA LYS A 46 12.96 -6.84 -2.06
C LYS A 46 13.44 -5.89 -3.17
N GLY A 47 13.55 -4.58 -2.90
CA GLY A 47 14.05 -3.59 -3.87
C GLY A 47 13.17 -3.37 -5.12
N LEU A 48 11.87 -3.67 -5.05
CA LEU A 48 10.91 -3.58 -6.16
C LEU A 48 9.69 -2.71 -5.82
#